data_AF-A0A7Y5QLI4-F1
#
_entry.id   AF-A0A7Y5QLI4-F1
#
_cell.length_a   1.000
_cell.length_b   1.000
_cell.length_c   1.000
_cell.angle_alpha   90.00
_cell.angle_beta   90.00
_cell.angle_gamma   90.00
#
_symmetry.space_group_name_H-M   'P 1'
#
loop_
_entity.id
_entity.type
_entity.pdbx_description
1 polymer ?
#
loop_
_entity_poly.entity_id
_entity_poly.type
_entity_poly.pdbx_seq_one_letter_code
_entity_poly.pdbx_strand_id
1 'polypeptide(L)'
;MDEQRREQAPGEMRGSAEADALMMEAERFLADARDAQRRSGRTLAGRRFLSDAARRELERAWRVCGRSRRISAGDAAAARQAFTVLEELCRRRQLVLTERLRPAVYRVLLDELLDNARLLGVDATSIVPATVYCGRLAPLFKHEFACFEDTPWVLKHAAVNHPSDPAGFLSQVLEQVRTLSADPQFASLRDTPWVFRSAAVCHPADPEGFLRRVVSEIDALARDSEFASFRDTPSAYRAAAVDHPSDPAGFLRGVIEQVNRLGADPEFACLRDTPGVLRLAAVGYRRDPAGFLRGVIRKTKRLASDPEFADFRDTPWVFRRAVVGHASDPAGFLRKVTRQVRRLADDPEFARIRDARWLLRAAALQSPDDPRRLLREAMRRAKELGDDPEFARFRRTPWVLRRAAVGYGTDPAAFLRGVIRRMERLKADPEFACFRDSPSVLLAAAVGYPSDPAGYLRRRMGTITT
;
A
#
# COMPACT_ATOMS: atom_id res chain seq x y z
N MET A 1 -17.18 -26.27 60.65
CA MET A 1 -15.82 -26.54 60.16
C MET A 1 -15.81 -28.00 59.76
N ASP A 2 -15.69 -28.27 58.46
CA ASP A 2 -14.68 -29.20 57.93
C ASP A 2 -14.87 -29.38 56.42
N GLU A 3 -13.91 -28.76 55.73
CA GLU A 3 -13.16 -29.21 54.56
C GLU A 3 -13.69 -30.36 53.68
N GLN A 4 -13.81 -30.00 52.40
CA GLN A 4 -13.12 -30.68 51.28
C GLN A 4 -12.77 -32.17 51.48
N ARG A 5 -13.50 -33.04 50.77
CA ARG A 5 -12.95 -34.23 50.08
C ARG A 5 -13.97 -34.72 49.05
N ARG A 6 -14.02 -34.05 47.90
CA ARG A 6 -14.51 -34.69 46.67
C ARG A 6 -13.37 -35.54 46.14
N GLU A 7 -13.41 -36.83 46.45
CA GLU A 7 -12.59 -37.84 45.80
C GLU A 7 -12.92 -37.82 44.30
N GLN A 8 -12.04 -37.21 43.50
CA GLN A 8 -11.97 -37.51 42.07
C GLN A 8 -11.48 -38.95 41.94
N ALA A 9 -12.28 -39.77 41.25
CA ALA A 9 -12.00 -41.18 41.06
C ALA A 9 -10.61 -41.39 40.39
N PRO A 10 -9.74 -42.25 40.93
CA PRO A 10 -8.37 -42.45 40.44
C PRO A 10 -8.26 -43.07 39.02
N GLY A 11 -9.38 -43.48 38.41
CA GLY A 11 -9.43 -44.07 37.06
C GLY A 11 -9.46 -43.05 35.92
N GLU A 12 -10.17 -41.91 36.08
CA GLU A 12 -10.26 -40.89 35.03
C GLU A 12 -9.00 -40.01 34.95
N MET A 13 -8.37 -39.72 36.10
CA MET A 13 -7.08 -39.02 36.13
C MET A 13 -5.92 -39.86 35.56
N ARG A 14 -5.94 -41.20 35.74
CA ARG A 14 -4.93 -42.09 35.12
C ARG A 14 -5.06 -42.13 33.60
N GLY A 15 -6.28 -42.19 33.08
CA GLY A 15 -6.54 -42.16 31.63
C GLY A 15 -6.11 -40.85 30.96
N SER A 16 -6.29 -39.71 31.64
CA SER A 16 -5.82 -38.40 31.16
C SER A 16 -4.30 -38.29 31.20
N ALA A 17 -3.66 -38.66 32.33
CA ALA A 17 -2.21 -38.56 32.49
C ALA A 17 -1.44 -39.49 31.53
N GLU A 18 -1.96 -40.69 31.27
CA GLU A 18 -1.38 -41.62 30.29
C GLU A 18 -1.54 -41.12 28.84
N ALA A 19 -2.66 -40.47 28.53
CA ALA A 19 -2.88 -39.85 27.22
C ALA A 19 -1.94 -38.65 27.01
N ASP A 20 -1.79 -37.79 28.03
CA ASP A 20 -0.89 -36.64 27.98
C ASP A 20 0.58 -37.07 27.87
N ALA A 21 0.98 -38.11 28.60
CA ALA A 21 2.31 -38.72 28.48
C ALA A 21 2.57 -39.26 27.06
N LEU A 22 1.58 -39.92 26.46
CA LEU A 22 1.68 -40.44 25.09
C LEU A 22 1.78 -39.30 24.05
N MET A 23 1.08 -38.19 24.27
CA MET A 23 1.17 -37.01 23.40
C MET A 23 2.55 -36.32 23.52
N MET A 24 3.10 -36.19 24.73
CA MET A 24 4.47 -35.69 24.92
C MET A 24 5.51 -36.61 24.27
N GLU A 25 5.34 -37.93 24.37
CA GLU A 25 6.20 -38.90 23.69
C GLU A 25 6.12 -38.75 22.16
N ALA A 26 4.92 -38.51 21.62
CA ALA A 26 4.70 -38.29 20.20
C ALA A 26 5.35 -37.00 19.67
N GLU A 27 5.24 -35.89 20.42
CA GLU A 27 5.91 -34.63 20.10
C GLU A 27 7.44 -34.78 20.09
N ARG A 28 7.97 -35.46 21.12
CA ARG A 28 9.41 -35.77 21.21
C ARG A 28 9.88 -36.62 20.04
N PHE A 29 9.14 -37.67 19.69
CA PHE A 29 9.46 -38.52 18.54
C PHE A 29 9.51 -37.71 17.23
N LEU A 30 8.55 -36.82 17.01
CA LEU A 30 8.54 -35.95 15.83
C LEU A 30 9.74 -35.00 15.81
N ALA A 31 10.11 -34.42 16.95
CA ALA A 31 11.31 -33.59 17.08
C ALA A 31 12.58 -34.37 16.72
N ASP A 32 12.76 -35.56 17.28
CA ASP A 32 13.90 -36.44 17.01
C ASP A 32 13.96 -36.85 15.53
N ALA A 33 12.80 -37.14 14.93
CA ALA A 33 12.71 -37.47 13.51
C ALA A 33 13.14 -36.32 12.61
N ARG A 34 12.72 -35.10 12.95
CA ARG A 34 13.12 -33.87 12.24
C ARG A 34 14.61 -33.59 12.40
N ASP A 35 15.17 -33.80 13.59
CA ASP A 35 16.61 -33.64 13.84
C ASP A 35 17.46 -34.68 13.11
N ALA A 36 17.01 -35.94 13.07
CA ALA A 36 17.66 -36.97 12.26
C ALA A 36 17.60 -36.61 10.76
N GLN A 37 16.47 -36.07 10.30
CA GLN A 37 16.29 -35.61 8.94
C GLN A 37 17.22 -34.43 8.60
N ARG A 38 17.32 -33.40 9.46
CA ARG A 38 18.23 -32.27 9.30
C ARG A 38 19.69 -32.71 9.22
N ARG A 39 20.14 -33.52 10.19
CA ARG A 39 21.53 -34.04 10.24
C ARG A 39 21.92 -34.86 9.02
N SER A 40 20.95 -35.47 8.34
CA SER A 40 21.23 -36.28 7.15
C SER A 40 21.68 -35.45 5.94
N GLY A 41 21.34 -34.16 5.86
CA GLY A 41 21.58 -33.31 4.69
C GLY A 41 20.87 -33.76 3.39
N ARG A 42 20.04 -34.82 3.44
CA ARG A 42 19.39 -35.43 2.27
C ARG A 42 17.91 -35.06 2.24
N THR A 43 17.39 -34.71 1.07
CA THR A 43 15.94 -34.49 0.88
C THR A 43 15.16 -35.81 0.86
N LEU A 44 13.84 -35.75 1.06
CA LEU A 44 12.94 -36.90 0.85
C LEU A 44 12.51 -37.02 -0.62
N ALA A 45 13.22 -36.36 -1.54
CA ALA A 45 12.97 -36.47 -2.97
C ALA A 45 13.17 -37.93 -3.45
N GLY A 46 12.49 -38.30 -4.53
CA GLY A 46 12.53 -39.64 -5.13
C GLY A 46 11.31 -40.51 -4.82
N ARG A 47 11.28 -41.72 -5.39
CA ARG A 47 10.16 -42.66 -5.22
C ARG A 47 9.95 -42.98 -3.74
N ARG A 48 8.72 -42.82 -3.28
CA ARG A 48 8.28 -43.22 -1.93
C ARG A 48 7.95 -44.70 -1.98
N PHE A 49 8.59 -45.50 -1.15
CA PHE A 49 8.34 -46.94 -1.11
C PHE A 49 7.97 -47.36 0.30
N LEU A 50 6.67 -47.31 0.57
CA LEU A 50 6.10 -47.97 1.74
C LEU A 50 5.78 -49.42 1.37
N SER A 51 6.23 -50.35 2.21
CA SER A 51 5.81 -51.75 2.15
C SER A 51 4.31 -51.87 2.41
N ASP A 52 3.69 -52.96 1.95
CA ASP A 52 2.27 -53.20 2.19
C ASP A 52 1.95 -53.34 3.68
N ALA A 53 2.91 -53.82 4.48
CA ALA A 53 2.78 -53.87 5.94
C ALA A 53 2.69 -52.45 6.54
N ALA A 54 3.58 -51.54 6.14
CA ALA A 54 3.56 -50.15 6.61
C ALA A 54 2.28 -49.42 6.18
N ARG A 55 1.77 -49.67 4.96
CA ARG A 55 0.49 -49.10 4.51
C ARG A 55 -0.69 -49.60 5.34
N ARG A 56 -0.73 -50.90 5.68
CA ARG A 56 -1.78 -51.47 6.55
C ARG A 56 -1.73 -50.87 7.96
N GLU A 57 -0.53 -50.64 8.50
CA GLU A 57 -0.35 -49.99 9.79
C GLU A 57 -0.80 -48.53 9.80
N LEU A 58 -0.46 -47.77 8.75
CA LEU A 58 -0.93 -46.40 8.54
C LEU A 58 -2.46 -46.36 8.49
N GLU A 59 -3.11 -47.21 7.71
CA GLU A 59 -4.57 -47.26 7.59
C GLU A 59 -5.26 -47.65 8.91
N ARG A 60 -4.65 -48.53 9.71
CA ARG A 60 -5.15 -48.86 11.06
C ARG A 60 -5.08 -47.65 11.98
N ALA A 61 -3.92 -46.99 12.06
CA ALA A 61 -3.73 -45.80 12.88
C ALA A 61 -4.62 -44.62 12.42
N TRP A 62 -4.80 -44.47 11.11
CA TRP A 62 -5.70 -43.48 10.53
C TRP A 62 -7.15 -43.68 11.00
N ARG A 63 -7.67 -44.91 11.03
CA ARG A 63 -9.03 -45.15 11.52
C ARG A 63 -9.20 -44.76 12.98
N VAL A 64 -8.17 -44.97 13.81
CA VAL A 64 -8.18 -44.54 15.23
C VAL A 64 -8.13 -43.02 15.34
N CYS A 65 -7.33 -42.35 14.53
CA CYS A 65 -7.23 -40.89 14.48
C CYS A 65 -8.50 -40.22 13.93
N GLY A 66 -9.02 -40.72 12.81
CA GLY A 66 -10.14 -40.17 12.06
C GLY A 66 -11.50 -40.31 12.74
N ARG A 67 -11.69 -41.32 13.60
CA ARG A 67 -12.91 -41.44 14.43
C ARG A 67 -13.04 -40.30 15.45
N SER A 68 -11.93 -39.65 15.81
CA SER A 68 -11.91 -38.60 16.84
C SER A 68 -12.11 -37.19 16.28
N ARG A 69 -12.18 -36.99 14.95
CA ARG A 69 -12.21 -35.66 14.35
C ARG A 69 -13.04 -35.57 13.07
N ARG A 70 -13.92 -34.58 13.00
CA ARG A 70 -14.56 -34.18 11.73
C ARG A 70 -13.57 -33.33 10.93
N ILE A 71 -13.08 -33.86 9.82
CA ILE A 71 -12.19 -33.19 8.87
C ILE A 71 -12.81 -33.25 7.48
N SER A 72 -12.51 -32.27 6.62
CA SER A 72 -12.99 -32.27 5.24
C SER A 72 -12.32 -33.40 4.43
N ALA A 73 -12.91 -33.77 3.29
CA ALA A 73 -12.34 -34.78 2.40
C ALA A 73 -10.96 -34.36 1.85
N GLY A 74 -10.76 -33.07 1.58
CA GLY A 74 -9.46 -32.51 1.15
C GLY A 74 -8.40 -32.60 2.24
N ASP A 75 -8.76 -32.21 3.46
CA ASP A 75 -7.86 -32.32 4.62
C ASP A 75 -7.48 -33.78 4.92
N ALA A 76 -8.42 -34.71 4.73
CA ALA A 76 -8.15 -36.13 4.88
C ALA A 76 -7.12 -36.66 3.88
N ALA A 77 -7.17 -36.20 2.63
CA ALA A 77 -6.18 -36.56 1.61
C ALA A 77 -4.79 -35.99 1.96
N ALA A 78 -4.73 -34.71 2.35
CA ALA A 78 -3.48 -34.07 2.78
C ALA A 78 -2.88 -34.75 4.03
N ALA A 79 -3.71 -35.13 5.00
CA ALA A 79 -3.29 -35.86 6.19
C ALA A 79 -2.66 -37.21 5.86
N ARG A 80 -3.33 -38.01 5.01
CA ARG A 80 -2.78 -39.31 4.55
C ARG A 80 -1.46 -39.13 3.80
N GLN A 81 -1.35 -38.08 2.99
CA GLN A 81 -0.10 -37.73 2.34
C GLN A 81 0.98 -37.40 3.37
N ALA A 82 0.68 -36.60 4.40
CA ALA A 82 1.63 -36.27 5.46
C ALA A 82 2.11 -37.49 6.23
N PHE A 83 1.22 -38.41 6.60
CA PHE A 83 1.61 -39.67 7.25
C PHE A 83 2.48 -40.54 6.35
N THR A 84 2.16 -40.60 5.05
CA THR A 84 2.98 -41.32 4.08
C THR A 84 4.39 -40.73 3.99
N VAL A 85 4.53 -39.40 4.00
CA VAL A 85 5.84 -38.74 4.00
C VAL A 85 6.59 -38.98 5.31
N LEU A 86 5.90 -38.94 6.45
CA LEU A 86 6.50 -39.22 7.76
C LEU A 86 7.00 -40.68 7.86
N GLU A 87 6.20 -41.66 7.47
CA GLU A 87 6.59 -43.07 7.49
C GLU A 87 7.81 -43.33 6.58
N GLU A 88 7.85 -42.68 5.41
CA GLU A 88 9.00 -42.75 4.53
C GLU A 88 10.25 -42.07 5.13
N LEU A 89 10.07 -40.96 5.86
CA LEU A 89 11.15 -40.33 6.64
C LEU A 89 11.68 -41.30 7.69
N CYS A 90 10.80 -41.89 8.51
CA CYS A 90 11.17 -42.85 9.55
C CYS A 90 11.94 -44.03 8.94
N ARG A 91 11.46 -44.60 7.84
CA ARG A 91 12.14 -45.68 7.11
C ARG A 91 13.55 -45.27 6.65
N ARG A 92 13.69 -44.10 6.01
CA ARG A 92 14.98 -43.59 5.50
C ARG A 92 15.95 -43.18 6.60
N ARG A 93 15.46 -42.94 7.82
CA ARG A 93 16.26 -42.56 8.99
C ARG A 93 16.39 -43.68 10.02
N GLN A 94 15.87 -44.87 9.71
CA GLN A 94 15.90 -46.03 10.59
C GLN A 94 15.26 -45.76 11.97
N LEU A 95 14.20 -44.94 11.98
CA LEU A 95 13.41 -44.65 13.18
C LEU A 95 12.25 -45.63 13.29
N VAL A 96 12.06 -46.21 14.46
CA VAL A 96 10.99 -47.17 14.72
C VAL A 96 9.79 -46.44 15.30
N LEU A 97 8.74 -46.27 14.49
CA LEU A 97 7.44 -45.78 14.96
C LEU A 97 6.59 -46.98 15.42
N THR A 98 6.40 -47.12 16.73
CA THR A 98 5.69 -48.26 17.30
C THR A 98 4.18 -48.19 17.06
N GLU A 99 3.49 -49.33 17.05
CA GLU A 99 2.03 -49.40 16.86
C GLU A 99 1.26 -48.59 17.93
N ARG A 100 1.77 -48.57 19.16
CA ARG A 100 1.22 -47.77 20.27
C ARG A 100 1.34 -46.26 20.02
N LEU A 101 2.49 -45.81 19.54
CA LEU A 101 2.80 -44.38 19.41
C LEU A 101 2.24 -43.75 18.13
N ARG A 102 2.08 -44.55 17.06
CA ARG A 102 1.67 -44.10 15.73
C ARG A 102 0.39 -43.24 15.71
N PRO A 103 -0.73 -43.61 16.37
CA PRO A 103 -1.93 -42.78 16.37
C PRO A 103 -1.74 -41.40 17.01
N ALA A 104 -0.93 -41.30 18.09
CA ALA A 104 -0.64 -40.04 18.76
C ALA A 104 0.24 -39.14 17.88
N VAL A 105 1.28 -39.70 17.26
CA VAL A 105 2.14 -38.98 16.30
C VAL A 105 1.33 -38.45 15.11
N TYR A 106 0.41 -39.24 14.57
CA TYR A 106 -0.46 -38.80 13.47
C TYR A 106 -1.41 -37.68 13.90
N ARG A 107 -1.89 -37.68 15.15
CA ARG A 107 -2.71 -36.57 15.68
C ARG A 107 -1.91 -35.28 15.76
N VAL A 108 -0.72 -35.32 16.34
CA VAL A 108 0.18 -34.14 16.42
C VAL A 108 0.48 -33.61 15.03
N LEU A 109 0.88 -34.47 14.09
CA LEU A 109 1.21 -34.04 12.73
C LEU A 109 -0.01 -33.45 11.99
N LEU A 110 -1.21 -34.02 12.21
CA LEU A 110 -2.45 -33.47 11.65
C LEU A 110 -2.75 -32.08 12.22
N ASP A 111 -2.56 -31.89 13.52
CA ASP A 111 -2.71 -30.59 14.18
C ASP A 111 -1.79 -29.54 13.59
N GLU A 112 -0.50 -29.86 13.50
CA GLU A 112 0.49 -28.97 12.91
C GLU A 112 0.13 -28.62 11.45
N LEU A 113 -0.31 -29.60 10.66
CA LEU A 113 -0.66 -29.40 9.26
C LEU A 113 -1.83 -28.44 9.09
N LEU A 114 -2.91 -28.65 9.85
CA LEU A 114 -4.11 -27.83 9.75
C LEU A 114 -3.87 -26.42 10.29
N ASP A 115 -3.11 -26.29 11.38
CA ASP A 115 -2.76 -25.00 11.94
C ASP A 115 -1.86 -24.21 10.97
N ASN A 116 -0.88 -24.86 10.36
CA ASN A 116 -0.03 -24.25 9.34
C ASN A 116 -0.84 -23.80 8.11
N ALA A 117 -1.77 -24.63 7.63
CA ALA A 117 -2.60 -24.31 6.46
C ALA A 117 -3.48 -23.07 6.71
N ARG A 118 -4.09 -23.00 7.91
CA ARG A 118 -4.88 -21.85 8.35
C ARG A 118 -4.02 -20.60 8.49
N LEU A 119 -2.88 -20.72 9.17
CA LEU A 119 -1.96 -19.62 9.41
C LEU A 119 -1.47 -18.99 8.11
N LEU A 120 -1.13 -19.81 7.11
CA LEU A 120 -0.65 -19.36 5.81
C LEU A 120 -1.78 -19.06 4.82
N GLY A 121 -3.03 -19.43 5.12
CA GLY A 121 -4.16 -19.33 4.19
C GLY A 121 -3.86 -20.02 2.86
N VAL A 122 -3.46 -21.30 2.92
CA VAL A 122 -3.12 -22.16 1.78
C VAL A 122 -3.79 -23.53 1.93
N ASP A 123 -3.87 -24.29 0.84
CA ASP A 123 -4.29 -25.69 0.88
C ASP A 123 -3.29 -26.53 1.69
N ALA A 124 -3.80 -27.43 2.54
CA ALA A 124 -2.98 -28.29 3.39
C ALA A 124 -2.02 -29.18 2.58
N THR A 125 -2.43 -29.66 1.41
CA THR A 125 -1.59 -30.54 0.56
C THR A 125 -0.30 -29.84 0.15
N SER A 126 -0.37 -28.54 -0.17
CA SER A 126 0.78 -27.73 -0.60
C SER A 126 1.89 -27.58 0.45
N ILE A 127 1.56 -27.72 1.74
CA ILE A 127 2.50 -27.52 2.86
C ILE A 127 2.80 -28.80 3.65
N VAL A 128 2.35 -29.97 3.16
CA VAL A 128 2.69 -31.27 3.76
C VAL A 128 4.20 -31.43 3.96
N PRO A 129 5.06 -31.16 2.94
CA PRO A 129 6.49 -31.33 3.11
C PRO A 129 7.05 -30.44 4.22
N ALA A 130 6.69 -29.15 4.24
CA ALA A 130 7.16 -28.20 5.26
C ALA A 130 6.71 -28.59 6.66
N THR A 131 5.47 -29.05 6.82
CA THR A 131 4.96 -29.50 8.11
C THR A 131 5.72 -30.74 8.61
N VAL A 132 6.01 -31.70 7.74
CA VAL A 132 6.79 -32.89 8.13
C VAL A 132 8.23 -32.52 8.53
N TYR A 133 8.87 -31.62 7.77
CA TYR A 133 10.26 -31.21 8.05
C TYR A 133 10.42 -30.27 9.25
N CYS A 134 9.51 -29.32 9.41
CA CYS A 134 9.68 -28.19 10.32
C CYS A 134 8.67 -28.19 11.48
N GLY A 135 7.55 -28.92 11.36
CA GLY A 135 6.46 -28.87 12.32
C GLY A 135 5.64 -27.60 12.23
N ARG A 136 5.31 -27.01 13.38
CA ARG A 136 4.58 -25.73 13.45
C ARG A 136 5.39 -24.60 12.81
N LEU A 137 4.79 -23.91 11.85
CA LEU A 137 5.39 -22.78 11.12
C LEU A 137 5.08 -21.42 11.76
N ALA A 138 4.35 -21.39 12.87
CA ALA A 138 4.13 -20.17 13.67
C ALA A 138 5.41 -19.36 13.97
N PRO A 139 6.58 -19.98 14.21
CA PRO A 139 7.82 -19.23 14.39
C PRO A 139 8.24 -18.37 13.20
N LEU A 140 7.80 -18.67 11.97
CA LEU A 140 8.07 -17.83 10.78
C LEU A 140 7.40 -16.45 10.86
N PHE A 141 6.49 -16.25 11.80
CA PHE A 141 5.76 -15.00 12.03
C PHE A 141 6.27 -14.25 13.27
N LYS A 142 7.44 -14.64 13.82
CA LYS A 142 8.10 -13.92 14.92
C LYS A 142 8.84 -12.68 14.42
N HIS A 143 9.28 -11.84 15.35
CA HIS A 143 9.92 -10.53 15.10
C HIS A 143 11.02 -10.53 14.01
N GLU A 144 11.80 -11.60 13.86
CA GLU A 144 12.85 -11.70 12.85
C GLU A 144 12.32 -11.50 11.42
N PHE A 145 11.12 -12.00 11.12
CA PHE A 145 10.50 -11.96 9.80
C PHE A 145 9.26 -11.05 9.74
N ALA A 146 9.03 -10.23 10.77
CA ALA A 146 7.90 -9.31 10.84
C ALA A 146 7.85 -8.31 9.67
N CYS A 147 9.02 -8.03 9.06
CA CYS A 147 9.11 -7.21 7.85
C CYS A 147 8.42 -7.81 6.60
N PHE A 148 7.92 -9.05 6.67
CA PHE A 148 7.12 -9.69 5.62
C PHE A 148 5.63 -9.77 5.96
N GLU A 149 5.17 -9.23 7.11
CA GLU A 149 3.74 -9.23 7.48
C GLU A 149 2.85 -8.53 6.45
N ASP A 150 3.35 -7.45 5.83
CA ASP A 150 2.69 -6.72 4.74
C ASP A 150 2.77 -7.46 3.39
N THR A 151 3.58 -8.52 3.30
CA THR A 151 3.72 -9.38 2.12
C THR A 151 3.60 -10.87 2.46
N PRO A 152 2.41 -11.36 2.90
CA PRO A 152 2.23 -12.74 3.34
C PRO A 152 2.60 -13.79 2.29
N TRP A 153 2.55 -13.43 1.01
CA TRP A 153 2.98 -14.30 -0.09
C TRP A 153 4.44 -14.77 0.05
N VAL A 154 5.35 -13.97 0.61
CA VAL A 154 6.76 -14.38 0.81
C VAL A 154 6.84 -15.57 1.77
N LEU A 155 6.09 -15.51 2.88
CA LEU A 155 6.02 -16.59 3.87
C LEU A 155 5.40 -17.86 3.28
N LYS A 156 4.35 -17.71 2.46
CA LYS A 156 3.75 -18.83 1.71
C LYS A 156 4.75 -19.45 0.73
N HIS A 157 5.48 -18.61 -0.01
CA HIS A 157 6.48 -19.06 -0.98
C HIS A 157 7.60 -19.86 -0.30
N ALA A 158 8.09 -19.38 0.84
CA ALA A 158 9.10 -20.07 1.64
C ALA A 158 8.61 -21.46 2.08
N ALA A 159 7.40 -21.54 2.65
CA ALA A 159 6.85 -22.81 3.12
C ALA A 159 6.60 -23.81 1.98
N VAL A 160 6.12 -23.35 0.82
CA VAL A 160 5.77 -24.24 -0.30
C VAL A 160 7.00 -24.67 -1.10
N ASN A 161 7.91 -23.75 -1.41
CA ASN A 161 9.03 -24.00 -2.34
C ASN A 161 10.34 -24.34 -1.64
N HIS A 162 10.49 -23.99 -0.36
CA HIS A 162 11.66 -24.29 0.46
C HIS A 162 11.29 -25.12 1.70
N PRO A 163 10.56 -26.24 1.55
CA PRO A 163 9.92 -26.91 2.67
C PRO A 163 10.88 -27.51 3.69
N SER A 164 12.13 -27.80 3.33
CA SER A 164 13.12 -28.34 4.27
C SER A 164 13.71 -27.28 5.20
N ASP A 165 13.74 -26.02 4.75
CA ASP A 165 14.24 -24.89 5.53
C ASP A 165 13.62 -23.55 5.07
N PRO A 166 12.33 -23.31 5.38
CA PRO A 166 11.67 -22.06 5.04
C PRO A 166 12.31 -20.85 5.73
N ALA A 167 12.80 -21.02 6.96
CA ALA A 167 13.42 -19.95 7.74
C ALA A 167 14.76 -19.52 7.12
N GLY A 168 15.63 -20.47 6.76
CA GLY A 168 16.90 -20.17 6.09
C GLY A 168 16.70 -19.45 4.75
N PHE A 169 15.70 -19.84 3.97
CA PHE A 169 15.31 -19.09 2.77
C PHE A 169 14.89 -17.65 3.08
N LEU A 170 14.05 -17.43 4.09
CA LEU A 170 13.63 -16.08 4.49
C LEU A 170 14.80 -15.22 4.98
N SER A 171 15.75 -15.80 5.72
CA SER A 171 16.97 -15.11 6.15
C SER A 171 17.82 -14.67 4.95
N GLN A 172 17.97 -15.54 3.93
CA GLN A 172 18.66 -15.21 2.68
C GLN A 172 17.95 -14.08 1.92
N VAL A 173 16.61 -14.17 1.78
CA VAL A 173 15.81 -13.11 1.14
C VAL A 173 15.97 -11.79 1.89
N LEU A 174 15.95 -11.80 3.22
CA LEU A 174 16.11 -10.60 4.04
C LEU A 174 17.48 -9.94 3.85
N GLU A 175 18.55 -10.73 3.84
CA GLU A 175 19.91 -10.26 3.57
C GLU A 175 20.01 -9.66 2.16
N GLN A 176 19.49 -10.36 1.16
CA GLN A 176 19.50 -9.91 -0.22
C GLN A 176 18.70 -8.61 -0.40
N VAL A 177 17.51 -8.50 0.19
CA VAL A 177 16.72 -7.26 0.19
C VAL A 177 17.50 -6.10 0.83
N ARG A 178 18.19 -6.34 1.95
CA ARG A 178 19.01 -5.30 2.61
C ARG A 178 20.14 -4.82 1.69
N THR A 179 20.88 -5.74 1.10
CA THR A 179 21.97 -5.43 0.16
C THR A 179 21.47 -4.64 -1.04
N LEU A 180 20.42 -5.13 -1.72
CA LEU A 180 19.86 -4.48 -2.91
C LEU A 180 19.28 -3.10 -2.59
N SER A 181 18.60 -2.94 -1.45
CA SER A 181 17.99 -1.66 -1.06
C SER A 181 19.03 -0.59 -0.69
N ALA A 182 20.18 -1.02 -0.16
CA ALA A 182 21.29 -0.14 0.20
C ALA A 182 22.09 0.33 -1.01
N ASP A 183 22.11 -0.45 -2.10
CA ASP A 183 22.83 -0.11 -3.32
C ASP A 183 22.34 1.24 -3.92
N PRO A 184 23.24 2.21 -4.15
CA PRO A 184 22.90 3.48 -4.81
C PRO A 184 22.31 3.32 -6.22
N GLN A 185 22.67 2.25 -6.95
CA GLN A 185 22.20 1.99 -8.31
C GLN A 185 20.67 1.84 -8.38
N PHE A 186 20.04 1.35 -7.30
CA PHE A 186 18.60 1.13 -7.22
C PHE A 186 17.86 2.20 -6.39
N ALA A 187 18.48 3.37 -6.15
CA ALA A 187 17.89 4.43 -5.34
C ALA A 187 16.51 4.88 -5.84
N SER A 188 16.25 4.84 -7.14
CA SER A 188 14.97 5.21 -7.78
C SER A 188 13.81 4.24 -7.48
N LEU A 189 14.11 3.06 -6.92
CA LEU A 189 13.15 2.01 -6.56
C LEU A 189 12.84 1.96 -5.05
N ARG A 190 13.53 2.75 -4.22
CA ARG A 190 13.40 2.71 -2.75
C ARG A 190 12.01 3.08 -2.23
N ASP A 191 11.25 3.86 -2.99
CA ASP A 191 9.85 4.17 -2.70
C ASP A 191 8.90 3.00 -3.04
N THR A 192 9.42 1.92 -3.62
CA THR A 192 8.68 0.71 -3.99
C THR A 192 9.33 -0.56 -3.39
N PRO A 193 9.33 -0.72 -2.05
CA PRO A 193 10.11 -1.77 -1.36
C PRO A 193 9.80 -3.21 -1.80
N TRP A 194 8.57 -3.46 -2.24
CA TRP A 194 8.14 -4.78 -2.72
C TRP A 194 8.96 -5.28 -3.93
N VAL A 195 9.48 -4.40 -4.79
CA VAL A 195 10.27 -4.81 -5.97
C VAL A 195 11.56 -5.52 -5.56
N PHE A 196 12.21 -5.08 -4.47
CA PHE A 196 13.39 -5.75 -3.92
C PHE A 196 13.04 -7.13 -3.38
N ARG A 197 11.91 -7.26 -2.67
CA ARG A 197 11.42 -8.55 -2.17
C ARG A 197 11.12 -9.51 -3.33
N SER A 198 10.46 -9.01 -4.38
CA SER A 198 10.18 -9.79 -5.59
C SER A 198 11.45 -10.23 -6.30
N ALA A 199 12.46 -9.36 -6.42
CA ALA A 199 13.75 -9.71 -7.01
C ALA A 199 14.43 -10.84 -6.22
N ALA A 200 14.51 -10.72 -4.90
CA ALA A 200 15.13 -11.72 -4.04
C ALA A 200 14.41 -13.09 -4.07
N VAL A 201 13.07 -13.09 -4.11
CA VAL A 201 12.27 -14.33 -4.08
C VAL A 201 12.16 -14.98 -5.46
N CYS A 202 11.86 -14.21 -6.51
CA CYS A 202 11.54 -14.74 -7.84
C CYS A 202 12.77 -14.85 -8.75
N HIS A 203 13.84 -14.10 -8.47
CA HIS A 203 15.07 -14.07 -9.25
C HIS A 203 16.31 -14.31 -8.38
N PRO A 204 16.35 -15.37 -7.55
CA PRO A 204 17.40 -15.55 -6.55
C PRO A 204 18.80 -15.74 -7.15
N ALA A 205 18.90 -16.22 -8.40
CA ALA A 205 20.16 -16.41 -9.11
C ALA A 205 20.79 -15.10 -9.63
N ASP A 206 19.97 -14.09 -9.95
CA ASP A 206 20.44 -12.79 -10.46
C ASP A 206 19.41 -11.68 -10.19
N PRO A 207 19.22 -11.29 -8.91
CA PRO A 207 18.24 -10.27 -8.55
C PRO A 207 18.70 -8.88 -9.02
N GLU A 208 20.00 -8.61 -9.02
CA GLU A 208 20.57 -7.35 -9.49
C GLU A 208 20.34 -7.16 -10.99
N GLY A 209 20.56 -8.20 -11.79
CA GLY A 209 20.25 -8.15 -13.22
C GLY A 209 18.76 -7.96 -13.49
N PHE A 210 17.88 -8.54 -12.69
CA PHE A 210 16.45 -8.22 -12.74
C PHE A 210 16.18 -6.73 -12.45
N LEU A 211 16.70 -6.19 -11.36
CA LEU A 211 16.51 -4.78 -11.01
C LEU A 211 17.11 -3.83 -12.04
N ARG A 212 18.28 -4.16 -12.61
CA ARG A 212 18.90 -3.40 -13.70
C ARG A 212 18.01 -3.35 -14.94
N ARG A 213 17.40 -4.47 -15.32
CA ARG A 213 16.41 -4.50 -16.41
C ARG A 213 15.21 -3.61 -16.09
N VAL A 214 14.67 -3.70 -14.88
CA VAL A 214 13.53 -2.86 -14.44
C VAL A 214 13.86 -1.38 -14.51
N VAL A 215 15.01 -0.95 -13.96
CA VAL A 215 15.45 0.46 -14.02
C VAL A 215 15.63 0.91 -15.47
N SER A 216 16.30 0.11 -16.31
CA SER A 216 16.52 0.45 -17.71
C SER A 216 15.21 0.61 -18.49
N GLU A 217 14.22 -0.24 -18.20
CA GLU A 217 12.91 -0.19 -18.83
C GLU A 217 12.12 1.05 -18.40
N ILE A 218 12.11 1.35 -17.09
CA ILE A 218 11.49 2.58 -16.57
C ILE A 218 12.08 3.82 -17.26
N ASP A 219 13.39 3.86 -17.38
CA ASP A 219 14.14 4.93 -18.03
C ASP A 219 13.81 5.05 -19.52
N ALA A 220 13.69 3.93 -20.23
CA ALA A 220 13.30 3.91 -21.63
C ALA A 220 11.88 4.47 -21.81
N LEU A 221 10.91 3.97 -21.04
CA LEU A 221 9.52 4.42 -21.09
C LEU A 221 9.36 5.90 -20.69
N ALA A 222 10.15 6.39 -19.74
CA ALA A 222 10.10 7.79 -19.31
C ALA A 222 10.67 8.77 -20.35
N ARG A 223 11.64 8.33 -21.16
CA ARG A 223 12.22 9.11 -22.27
C ARG A 223 11.31 9.14 -23.50
N ASP A 224 10.51 8.10 -23.69
CA ASP A 224 9.57 8.04 -24.81
C ASP A 224 8.51 9.14 -24.71
N SER A 225 8.36 9.90 -25.80
CA SER A 225 7.37 10.97 -25.91
C SER A 225 5.93 10.45 -25.91
N GLU A 226 5.69 9.21 -26.37
CA GLU A 226 4.37 8.57 -26.36
C GLU A 226 3.80 8.53 -24.93
N PHE A 227 4.67 8.24 -23.95
CA PHE A 227 4.29 8.08 -22.55
C PHE A 227 4.53 9.32 -21.70
N ALA A 228 4.78 10.49 -22.30
CA ALA A 228 5.04 11.73 -21.57
C ALA A 228 3.90 12.12 -20.60
N SER A 229 2.68 11.65 -20.85
CA SER A 229 1.51 11.86 -20.00
C SER A 229 1.58 11.19 -18.62
N PHE A 230 2.53 10.27 -18.41
CA PHE A 230 2.78 9.57 -17.15
C PHE A 230 3.93 10.17 -16.32
N ARG A 231 4.59 11.25 -16.78
CA ARG A 231 5.71 11.88 -16.04
C ARG A 231 5.31 12.42 -14.67
N ASP A 232 4.04 12.80 -14.49
CA ASP A 232 3.47 13.20 -13.21
C ASP A 232 3.01 12.01 -12.35
N THR A 233 3.10 10.79 -12.89
CA THR A 233 2.72 9.53 -12.26
C THR A 233 3.80 8.46 -12.46
N PRO A 234 5.04 8.64 -11.92
CA PRO A 234 6.17 7.75 -12.22
C PRO A 234 5.93 6.27 -11.85
N SER A 235 5.03 6.01 -10.90
CA SER A 235 4.62 4.66 -10.51
C SER A 235 4.02 3.85 -11.66
N ALA A 236 3.48 4.50 -12.70
CA ALA A 236 2.95 3.82 -13.89
C ALA A 236 4.06 3.11 -14.69
N TYR A 237 5.20 3.77 -14.90
CA TYR A 237 6.36 3.17 -15.56
C TYR A 237 6.89 1.96 -14.78
N ARG A 238 6.90 2.05 -13.44
CA ARG A 238 7.33 0.94 -12.58
C ARG A 238 6.39 -0.26 -12.69
N ALA A 239 5.08 -0.02 -12.60
CA ALA A 239 4.08 -1.07 -12.75
C ALA A 239 4.19 -1.74 -14.14
N ALA A 240 4.46 -0.97 -15.19
CA ALA A 240 4.72 -1.49 -16.53
C ALA A 240 5.94 -2.42 -16.55
N ALA A 241 7.08 -1.94 -16.07
CA ALA A 241 8.35 -2.67 -16.11
C ALA A 241 8.35 -3.94 -15.24
N VAL A 242 7.65 -3.91 -14.10
CA VAL A 242 7.67 -5.03 -13.13
C VAL A 242 6.55 -6.03 -13.39
N ASP A 243 5.32 -5.57 -13.60
CA ASP A 243 4.15 -6.47 -13.68
C ASP A 243 3.86 -6.90 -15.13
N HIS A 244 4.36 -6.17 -16.13
CA HIS A 244 4.13 -6.43 -17.57
C HIS A 244 5.45 -6.54 -18.34
N PRO A 245 6.44 -7.33 -17.88
CA PRO A 245 7.80 -7.31 -18.44
C PRO A 245 7.87 -7.77 -19.91
N SER A 246 6.85 -8.46 -20.41
CA SER A 246 6.78 -8.90 -21.81
C SER A 246 6.29 -7.82 -22.78
N ASP A 247 5.47 -6.86 -22.31
CA ASP A 247 5.01 -5.72 -23.12
C ASP A 247 4.66 -4.50 -22.23
N PRO A 248 5.67 -3.82 -21.64
CA PRO A 248 5.45 -2.66 -20.78
C PRO A 248 4.78 -1.49 -21.52
N ALA A 249 5.18 -1.27 -22.78
CA ALA A 249 4.64 -0.23 -23.63
C ALA A 249 3.15 -0.49 -23.98
N GLY A 250 2.79 -1.73 -24.33
CA GLY A 250 1.40 -2.11 -24.57
C GLY A 250 0.53 -1.95 -23.34
N PHE A 251 1.06 -2.25 -22.15
CA PHE A 251 0.37 -1.94 -20.90
C PHE A 251 0.07 -0.43 -20.75
N LEU A 252 1.06 0.45 -20.96
CA LEU A 252 0.85 1.89 -20.86
C LEU A 252 -0.11 2.43 -21.93
N ARG A 253 -0.06 1.90 -23.16
CA ARG A 253 -1.05 2.19 -24.21
C ARG A 253 -2.46 1.85 -23.77
N GLY A 254 -2.66 0.68 -23.17
CA GLY A 254 -3.95 0.28 -22.60
C GLY A 254 -4.43 1.20 -21.48
N VAL A 255 -3.50 1.70 -20.64
CA VAL A 255 -3.82 2.70 -19.61
C VAL A 255 -4.25 4.03 -20.25
N ILE A 256 -3.56 4.51 -21.28
CA ILE A 256 -3.95 5.73 -22.03
C ILE A 256 -5.35 5.58 -22.61
N GLU A 257 -5.63 4.46 -23.28
CA GLU A 257 -6.95 4.19 -23.86
C GLU A 257 -8.05 4.20 -22.78
N GLN A 258 -7.79 3.55 -21.65
CA GLN A 258 -8.73 3.52 -20.53
C GLN A 258 -8.96 4.93 -19.95
N VAL A 259 -7.92 5.75 -19.80
CA VAL A 259 -8.02 7.14 -19.33
C VAL A 259 -8.84 7.98 -20.29
N ASN A 260 -8.63 7.83 -21.60
CA ASN A 260 -9.41 8.54 -22.63
C ASN A 260 -10.88 8.13 -22.59
N ARG A 261 -11.17 6.83 -22.45
CA ARG A 261 -12.53 6.30 -22.31
C ARG A 261 -13.22 6.88 -21.07
N LEU A 262 -12.57 6.86 -19.91
CA LEU A 262 -13.10 7.41 -18.67
C LEU A 262 -13.26 8.94 -18.73
N GLY A 263 -12.36 9.65 -19.40
CA GLY A 263 -12.44 11.09 -19.58
C GLY A 263 -13.57 11.52 -20.52
N ALA A 264 -13.87 10.72 -21.55
CA ALA A 264 -14.97 10.95 -22.48
C ALA A 264 -16.35 10.70 -21.83
N ASP A 265 -16.42 9.75 -20.89
CA ASP A 265 -17.66 9.41 -20.19
C ASP A 265 -18.28 10.62 -19.46
N PRO A 266 -19.54 11.00 -19.75
CA PRO A 266 -20.24 12.06 -19.05
C PRO A 266 -20.36 11.83 -17.54
N GLU A 267 -20.41 10.58 -17.07
CA GLU A 267 -20.50 10.24 -15.64
C GLU A 267 -19.32 10.84 -14.85
N PHE A 268 -18.13 10.85 -15.45
CA PHE A 268 -16.89 11.30 -14.82
C PHE A 268 -16.49 12.73 -15.24
N ALA A 269 -17.41 13.51 -15.83
CA ALA A 269 -17.12 14.87 -16.28
C ALA A 269 -16.52 15.77 -15.19
N CYS A 270 -16.91 15.58 -13.91
CA CYS A 270 -16.35 16.33 -12.78
C CYS A 270 -14.89 16.00 -12.44
N LEU A 271 -14.30 14.96 -13.06
CA LEU A 271 -12.93 14.50 -12.86
C LEU A 271 -11.99 14.85 -14.02
N ARG A 272 -12.50 15.42 -15.12
CA ARG A 272 -11.70 15.79 -16.30
C ARG A 272 -10.59 16.80 -16.00
N ASP A 273 -10.82 17.67 -15.03
CA ASP A 273 -9.85 18.63 -14.51
C ASP A 273 -8.73 17.98 -13.66
N THR A 274 -8.83 16.68 -13.38
CA THR A 274 -7.86 15.94 -12.55
C THR A 274 -7.42 14.64 -13.22
N PRO A 275 -6.64 14.71 -14.32
CA PRO A 275 -6.21 13.53 -15.09
C PRO A 275 -5.52 12.46 -14.23
N GLY A 276 -4.81 12.86 -13.17
CA GLY A 276 -4.15 11.94 -12.24
C GLY A 276 -5.09 10.94 -11.54
N VAL A 277 -6.35 11.32 -11.26
CA VAL A 277 -7.33 10.41 -10.63
C VAL A 277 -7.81 9.36 -11.64
N LEU A 278 -8.02 9.76 -12.90
CA LEU A 278 -8.37 8.84 -13.98
C LEU A 278 -7.21 7.86 -14.25
N ARG A 279 -5.97 8.35 -14.27
CA ARG A 279 -4.76 7.51 -14.38
C ARG A 279 -4.63 6.54 -13.22
N LEU A 280 -4.82 7.00 -11.98
CA LEU A 280 -4.79 6.11 -10.80
C LEU A 280 -5.82 4.98 -10.93
N ALA A 281 -7.04 5.29 -11.37
CA ALA A 281 -8.07 4.28 -11.61
C ALA A 281 -7.63 3.28 -12.69
N ALA A 282 -7.13 3.77 -13.81
CA ALA A 282 -6.69 2.96 -14.94
C ALA A 282 -5.47 2.09 -14.64
N VAL A 283 -4.56 2.52 -13.76
CA VAL A 283 -3.37 1.74 -13.36
C VAL A 283 -3.71 0.76 -12.22
N GLY A 284 -4.27 1.27 -11.12
CA GLY A 284 -4.42 0.53 -9.86
C GLY A 284 -5.73 -0.24 -9.71
N TYR A 285 -6.77 0.11 -10.47
CA TYR A 285 -8.12 -0.47 -10.36
C TYR A 285 -8.61 -1.04 -11.69
N ARG A 286 -7.70 -1.63 -12.49
CA ARG A 286 -7.97 -2.11 -13.86
C ARG A 286 -9.22 -2.98 -14.04
N ARG A 287 -9.57 -3.79 -13.02
CA ARG A 287 -10.75 -4.67 -13.09
C ARG A 287 -12.07 -3.89 -13.03
N ASP A 288 -12.11 -2.77 -12.30
CA ASP A 288 -13.29 -1.91 -12.18
C ASP A 288 -12.88 -0.44 -11.91
N PRO A 289 -12.29 0.25 -12.91
CA PRO A 289 -11.84 1.62 -12.73
C PRO A 289 -13.04 2.58 -12.55
N ALA A 290 -14.16 2.30 -13.22
CA ALA A 290 -15.39 3.08 -13.09
C ALA A 290 -15.99 2.98 -11.67
N GLY A 291 -16.01 1.79 -11.06
CA GLY A 291 -16.44 1.59 -9.68
C GLY A 291 -15.58 2.34 -8.66
N PHE A 292 -14.26 2.34 -8.85
CA PHE A 292 -13.36 3.18 -8.06
C PHE A 292 -13.71 4.67 -8.16
N LEU A 293 -13.87 5.19 -9.38
CA LEU A 293 -14.20 6.61 -9.61
C LEU A 293 -15.57 6.99 -9.03
N ARG A 294 -16.59 6.13 -9.18
CA ARG A 294 -17.89 6.30 -8.51
C ARG A 294 -17.74 6.39 -6.99
N GLY A 295 -16.87 5.55 -6.41
CA GLY A 295 -16.51 5.61 -5.00
C GLY A 295 -15.86 6.93 -4.60
N VAL A 296 -14.91 7.43 -5.39
CA VAL A 296 -14.26 8.73 -5.17
C VAL A 296 -15.29 9.85 -5.19
N ILE A 297 -16.11 9.93 -6.24
CA ILE A 297 -17.16 10.96 -6.40
C ILE A 297 -18.11 10.94 -5.19
N ARG A 298 -18.59 9.76 -4.81
CA ARG A 298 -19.51 9.59 -3.67
C ARG A 298 -18.90 10.08 -2.35
N LYS A 299 -17.67 9.67 -2.05
CA LYS A 299 -16.95 10.08 -0.83
C LYS A 299 -16.67 11.59 -0.84
N THR A 300 -16.26 12.16 -1.98
CA THR A 300 -16.03 13.60 -2.12
C THR A 300 -17.32 14.39 -1.90
N LYS A 301 -18.45 13.98 -2.49
CA LYS A 301 -19.76 14.62 -2.27
C LYS A 301 -20.19 14.56 -0.81
N ARG A 302 -19.98 13.41 -0.15
CA ARG A 302 -20.30 13.23 1.28
C ARG A 302 -19.50 14.21 2.15
N LEU A 303 -18.18 14.29 1.96
CA LEU A 303 -17.33 15.22 2.72
C LEU A 303 -17.67 16.69 2.44
N ALA A 304 -17.95 17.03 1.18
CA ALA A 304 -18.31 18.41 0.81
C ALA A 304 -19.66 18.86 1.39
N SER A 305 -20.56 17.92 1.65
CA SER A 305 -21.88 18.18 2.24
C SER A 305 -21.84 18.20 3.77
N ASP A 306 -20.77 17.69 4.37
CA ASP A 306 -20.62 17.62 5.83
C ASP A 306 -20.43 19.04 6.42
N PRO A 307 -21.28 19.47 7.37
CA PRO A 307 -21.12 20.77 8.04
C PRO A 307 -19.76 20.94 8.74
N GLU A 308 -19.13 19.86 9.20
CA GLU A 308 -17.80 19.91 9.84
C GLU A 308 -16.75 20.56 8.93
N PHE A 309 -16.86 20.35 7.61
CA PHE A 309 -15.89 20.79 6.63
C PHE A 309 -16.38 22.00 5.80
N ALA A 310 -17.34 22.77 6.30
CA ALA A 310 -17.85 23.97 5.64
C ALA A 310 -16.73 24.96 5.26
N ASP A 311 -15.67 25.04 6.07
CA ASP A 311 -14.48 25.86 5.84
C ASP A 311 -13.68 25.50 4.58
N PHE A 312 -13.96 24.38 3.91
CA PHE A 312 -13.29 23.95 2.67
C PHE A 312 -14.16 24.14 1.42
N ARG A 313 -15.39 24.67 1.54
CA ARG A 313 -16.30 24.85 0.40
C ARG A 313 -15.79 25.82 -0.67
N ASP A 314 -14.98 26.80 -0.25
CA ASP A 314 -14.25 27.72 -1.15
C ASP A 314 -13.06 27.03 -1.87
N THR A 315 -12.72 25.81 -1.47
CA THR A 315 -11.58 25.04 -1.96
C THR A 315 -11.97 23.59 -2.31
N PRO A 316 -12.93 23.34 -3.23
CA PRO A 316 -13.54 22.02 -3.41
C PRO A 316 -12.58 20.88 -3.77
N TRP A 317 -11.45 21.21 -4.42
CA TRP A 317 -10.42 20.22 -4.80
C TRP A 317 -9.80 19.51 -3.58
N VAL A 318 -9.83 20.13 -2.39
CA VAL A 318 -9.25 19.57 -1.16
C VAL A 318 -9.97 18.29 -0.73
N PHE A 319 -11.29 18.22 -0.89
CA PHE A 319 -12.08 17.02 -0.60
C PHE A 319 -11.63 15.84 -1.47
N ARG A 320 -11.35 16.09 -2.74
CA ARG A 320 -10.86 15.07 -3.68
C ARG A 320 -9.46 14.61 -3.29
N ARG A 321 -8.57 15.55 -2.97
CA ARG A 321 -7.23 15.23 -2.47
C ARG A 321 -7.27 14.37 -1.21
N ALA A 322 -8.17 14.68 -0.27
CA ALA A 322 -8.37 13.89 0.93
C ALA A 322 -8.81 12.45 0.61
N VAL A 323 -9.81 12.29 -0.27
CA VAL A 323 -10.34 10.97 -0.65
C VAL A 323 -9.31 10.11 -1.37
N VAL A 324 -8.53 10.70 -2.27
CA VAL A 324 -7.56 9.96 -3.08
C VAL A 324 -6.26 9.71 -2.32
N GLY A 325 -5.71 10.74 -1.67
CA GLY A 325 -4.42 10.65 -0.97
C GLY A 325 -4.49 10.07 0.44
N HIS A 326 -5.67 10.09 1.08
CA HIS A 326 -5.88 9.62 2.44
C HIS A 326 -7.09 8.69 2.51
N ALA A 327 -7.17 7.72 1.60
CA ALA A 327 -8.34 6.87 1.39
C ALA A 327 -8.85 6.12 2.64
N SER A 328 -7.95 5.83 3.60
CA SER A 328 -8.27 5.19 4.88
C SER A 328 -8.98 6.12 5.87
N ASP A 329 -8.58 7.38 5.96
CA ASP A 329 -9.24 8.40 6.80
C ASP A 329 -9.20 9.81 6.17
N PRO A 330 -10.05 10.08 5.15
CA PRO A 330 -10.11 11.39 4.51
C PRO A 330 -10.54 12.51 5.47
N ALA A 331 -11.46 12.20 6.40
CA ALA A 331 -11.97 13.15 7.38
C ALA A 331 -10.89 13.52 8.41
N GLY A 332 -10.12 12.55 8.90
CA GLY A 332 -8.96 12.79 9.77
C GLY A 332 -7.92 13.70 9.12
N PHE A 333 -7.64 13.52 7.83
CA PHE A 333 -6.77 14.45 7.09
C PHE A 333 -7.32 15.87 7.10
N LEU A 334 -8.60 16.08 6.76
CA LEU A 334 -9.23 17.41 6.78
C LEU A 334 -9.19 18.04 8.17
N ARG A 335 -9.50 17.28 9.22
CA ARG A 335 -9.40 17.71 10.62
C ARG A 335 -7.98 18.14 11.00
N LYS A 336 -6.96 17.41 10.52
CA LYS A 336 -5.54 17.76 10.73
C LYS A 336 -5.21 19.11 10.08
N VAL A 337 -5.65 19.33 8.84
CA VAL A 337 -5.49 20.60 8.12
C VAL A 337 -6.19 21.74 8.87
N THR A 338 -7.45 21.57 9.29
CA THR A 338 -8.19 22.57 10.08
C THR A 338 -7.45 22.94 11.36
N ARG A 339 -6.93 21.94 12.09
CA ARG A 339 -6.16 22.17 13.32
C ARG A 339 -4.87 22.95 13.06
N GLN A 340 -4.16 22.63 11.98
CA GLN A 340 -2.96 23.38 11.57
C GLN A 340 -3.30 24.83 11.20
N VAL A 341 -4.35 25.06 10.41
CA VAL A 341 -4.81 26.41 10.06
C VAL A 341 -5.18 27.24 11.29
N ARG A 342 -5.86 26.64 12.28
CA ARG A 342 -6.16 27.31 13.56
C ARG A 342 -4.88 27.66 14.31
N ARG A 343 -3.96 26.70 14.50
CA ARG A 343 -2.67 26.95 15.15
C ARG A 343 -1.87 28.07 14.48
N LEU A 344 -1.83 28.11 13.14
CA LEU A 344 -1.14 29.16 12.40
C LEU A 344 -1.83 30.53 12.54
N ALA A 345 -3.16 30.56 12.64
CA ALA A 345 -3.91 31.80 12.85
C ALA A 345 -3.73 32.35 14.27
N ASP A 346 -3.60 31.48 15.26
CA ASP A 346 -3.40 31.85 16.67
C ASP A 346 -1.94 32.24 16.96
N ASP A 347 -1.01 31.88 16.07
CA ASP A 347 0.41 32.19 16.18
C ASP A 347 0.67 33.71 16.05
N PRO A 348 1.27 34.36 17.06
CA PRO A 348 1.60 35.79 17.00
C PRO A 348 2.50 36.16 15.82
N GLU A 349 3.35 35.23 15.34
CA GLU A 349 4.23 35.44 14.19
C GLU A 349 3.43 35.80 12.92
N PHE A 350 2.24 35.21 12.76
CA PHE A 350 1.39 35.34 11.57
C PHE A 350 0.18 36.26 11.78
N ALA A 351 0.17 37.09 12.83
CA ALA A 351 -0.95 37.97 13.15
C ALA A 351 -1.40 38.84 11.95
N ARG A 352 -0.47 39.31 11.12
CA ARG A 352 -0.75 40.14 9.91
C ARG A 352 -1.43 39.39 8.76
N ILE A 353 -1.51 38.06 8.84
CA ILE A 353 -2.14 37.18 7.86
C ILE A 353 -3.17 36.24 8.48
N ARG A 354 -3.55 36.46 9.75
CA ARG A 354 -4.53 35.65 10.49
C ARG A 354 -5.84 35.46 9.72
N ASP A 355 -6.33 36.53 9.09
CA ASP A 355 -7.59 36.53 8.34
C ASP A 355 -7.42 36.04 6.90
N ALA A 356 -6.19 35.87 6.42
CA ALA A 356 -5.90 35.26 5.12
C ALA A 356 -6.00 33.73 5.22
N ARG A 357 -7.20 33.21 5.55
CA ARG A 357 -7.44 31.77 5.76
C ARG A 357 -7.02 30.92 4.57
N TRP A 358 -7.20 31.42 3.35
CA TRP A 358 -6.73 30.76 2.13
C TRP A 358 -5.21 30.52 2.12
N LEU A 359 -4.42 31.48 2.65
CA LEU A 359 -2.96 31.42 2.70
C LEU A 359 -2.49 30.42 3.76
N LEU A 360 -3.08 30.49 4.95
CA LEU A 360 -2.80 29.53 6.02
C LEU A 360 -3.15 28.10 5.59
N ARG A 361 -4.29 27.94 4.89
CA ARG A 361 -4.72 26.65 4.32
C ARG A 361 -3.77 26.17 3.23
N ALA A 362 -3.35 27.04 2.31
CA ALA A 362 -2.37 26.69 1.28
C ALA A 362 -1.06 26.19 1.90
N ALA A 363 -0.55 26.87 2.94
CA ALA A 363 0.65 26.44 3.65
C ALA A 363 0.48 25.06 4.30
N ALA A 364 -0.62 24.83 5.03
CA ALA A 364 -0.92 23.54 5.66
C ALA A 364 -1.06 22.38 4.65
N LEU A 365 -1.54 22.66 3.43
CA LEU A 365 -1.70 21.66 2.38
C LEU A 365 -0.43 21.41 1.56
N GLN A 366 0.42 22.43 1.37
CA GLN A 366 1.64 22.33 0.56
C GLN A 366 2.84 21.85 1.38
N SER A 367 2.93 22.25 2.65
CA SER A 367 3.98 21.80 3.56
C SER A 367 3.34 21.36 4.89
N PRO A 368 2.76 20.15 4.93
CA PRO A 368 2.08 19.66 6.13
C PRO A 368 3.03 19.44 7.32
N ASP A 369 4.33 19.26 7.06
CA ASP A 369 5.33 19.02 8.10
C ASP A 369 5.90 20.33 8.67
N ASP A 370 6.07 21.36 7.84
CA ASP A 370 6.54 22.68 8.27
C ASP A 370 5.84 23.85 7.53
N PRO A 371 4.56 24.11 7.82
CA PRO A 371 3.82 25.19 7.18
C PRO A 371 4.34 26.57 7.58
N ARG A 372 5.02 26.69 8.74
CA ARG A 372 5.57 27.96 9.23
C ARG A 372 6.71 28.43 8.33
N ARG A 373 7.63 27.52 7.96
CA ARG A 373 8.71 27.85 7.04
C ARG A 373 8.17 28.35 5.70
N LEU A 374 7.18 27.67 5.13
CA LEU A 374 6.57 28.10 3.87
C LEU A 374 5.96 29.51 4.00
N LEU A 375 5.25 29.79 5.10
CA LEU A 375 4.70 31.13 5.35
C LEU A 375 5.78 32.20 5.51
N ARG A 376 6.88 31.92 6.23
CA ARG A 376 8.02 32.85 6.36
C ARG A 376 8.62 33.18 5.00
N GLU A 377 8.90 32.15 4.20
CA GLU A 377 9.44 32.33 2.84
C GLU A 377 8.48 33.13 1.96
N ALA A 378 7.18 32.81 2.01
CA ALA A 378 6.15 33.53 1.28
C ALA A 378 6.05 34.99 1.70
N MET A 379 6.09 35.30 3.00
CA MET A 379 6.06 36.67 3.49
C MET A 379 7.32 37.45 3.11
N ARG A 380 8.50 36.82 3.18
CA ARG A 380 9.76 37.43 2.74
C ARG A 380 9.71 37.76 1.25
N ARG A 381 9.35 36.80 0.40
CA ARG A 381 9.19 37.02 -1.05
C ARG A 381 8.15 38.08 -1.37
N ALA A 382 7.00 38.07 -0.68
CA ALA A 382 5.97 39.09 -0.89
C ALA A 382 6.46 40.50 -0.51
N LYS A 383 7.34 40.62 0.49
CA LYS A 383 7.98 41.88 0.85
C LYS A 383 8.98 42.31 -0.23
N GLU A 384 9.88 41.43 -0.65
CA GLU A 384 10.85 41.68 -1.73
C GLU A 384 10.15 42.15 -3.02
N LEU A 385 9.07 41.47 -3.42
CA LEU A 385 8.25 41.89 -4.57
C LEU A 385 7.56 43.23 -4.33
N GLY A 386 7.18 43.56 -3.10
CA GLY A 386 6.59 44.86 -2.78
C GLY A 386 7.61 46.00 -2.84
N ASP A 387 8.86 45.72 -2.44
CA ASP A 387 9.95 46.70 -2.43
C ASP A 387 10.45 47.01 -3.85
N ASP A 388 10.32 46.07 -4.78
CA ASP A 388 10.61 46.24 -6.21
C ASP A 388 9.78 47.39 -6.85
N PRO A 389 10.42 48.40 -7.46
CA PRO A 389 9.75 49.48 -8.17
C PRO A 389 8.77 49.01 -9.27
N GLU A 390 9.06 47.90 -9.95
CA GLU A 390 8.22 47.35 -11.01
C GLU A 390 6.81 47.00 -10.49
N PHE A 391 6.75 46.48 -9.26
CA PHE A 391 5.52 45.98 -8.64
C PHE A 391 4.98 46.89 -7.53
N ALA A 392 5.53 48.10 -7.37
CA ALA A 392 5.13 49.06 -6.35
C ALA A 392 3.61 49.36 -6.34
N ARG A 393 2.95 49.24 -7.50
CA ARG A 393 1.49 49.37 -7.65
C ARG A 393 0.68 48.36 -6.81
N PHE A 394 1.28 47.23 -6.44
CA PHE A 394 0.65 46.19 -5.62
C PHE A 394 0.91 46.36 -4.11
N ARG A 395 1.68 47.37 -3.66
CA ARG A 395 1.91 47.63 -2.22
C ARG A 395 0.61 47.85 -1.44
N ARG A 396 -0.37 48.50 -2.07
CA ARG A 396 -1.73 48.71 -1.51
C ARG A 396 -2.65 47.50 -1.64
N THR A 397 -2.20 46.42 -2.29
CA THR A 397 -2.94 45.16 -2.43
C THR A 397 -2.05 43.95 -2.05
N PRO A 398 -1.65 43.84 -0.75
CA PRO A 398 -0.66 42.85 -0.31
C PRO A 398 -1.04 41.40 -0.61
N TRP A 399 -2.33 41.11 -0.76
CA TRP A 399 -2.83 39.78 -1.08
C TRP A 399 -2.37 39.29 -2.47
N VAL A 400 -2.14 40.19 -3.44
CA VAL A 400 -1.63 39.83 -4.78
C VAL A 400 -0.18 39.39 -4.69
N LEU A 401 0.64 40.14 -3.94
CA LEU A 401 2.05 39.82 -3.68
C LEU A 401 2.18 38.48 -2.95
N ARG A 402 1.35 38.26 -1.92
CA ARG A 402 1.30 36.99 -1.18
C ARG A 402 0.87 35.83 -2.08
N ARG A 403 -0.11 36.04 -2.97
CA ARG A 403 -0.55 35.02 -3.93
C ARG A 403 0.55 34.65 -4.92
N ALA A 404 1.29 35.64 -5.43
CA ALA A 404 2.46 35.42 -6.27
C ALA A 404 3.52 34.59 -5.52
N ALA A 405 3.86 35.00 -4.30
CA ALA A 405 4.90 34.36 -3.49
C ALA A 405 4.61 32.89 -3.11
N VAL A 406 3.34 32.49 -3.03
CA VAL A 406 2.90 31.15 -2.60
C VAL A 406 2.56 30.27 -3.79
N GLY A 407 1.87 30.83 -4.80
CA GLY A 407 1.38 30.07 -5.95
C GLY A 407 2.39 29.93 -7.09
N TYR A 408 3.40 30.80 -7.14
CA TYR A 408 4.31 30.94 -8.29
C TYR A 408 5.76 31.04 -7.84
N GLY A 409 6.18 30.17 -6.92
CA GLY A 409 7.50 30.24 -6.26
C GLY A 409 8.72 30.23 -7.20
N THR A 410 8.59 29.69 -8.43
CA THR A 410 9.67 29.65 -9.43
C THR A 410 9.90 31.01 -10.11
N ASP A 411 8.83 31.75 -10.42
CA ASP A 411 8.91 33.09 -11.01
C ASP A 411 7.65 33.92 -10.66
N PRO A 412 7.60 34.47 -9.43
CA PRO A 412 6.45 35.26 -8.99
C PRO A 412 6.36 36.61 -9.74
N ALA A 413 7.48 37.11 -10.26
CA ALA A 413 7.55 38.34 -11.04
C ALA A 413 6.87 38.18 -12.41
N ALA A 414 7.06 37.06 -13.11
CA ALA A 414 6.35 36.78 -14.36
C ALA A 414 4.83 36.72 -14.16
N PHE A 415 4.36 36.14 -13.05
CA PHE A 415 2.94 36.14 -12.71
C PHE A 415 2.42 37.58 -12.56
N LEU A 416 3.10 38.43 -11.78
CA LEU A 416 2.70 39.82 -11.56
C LEU A 416 2.73 40.64 -12.86
N ARG A 417 3.76 40.50 -13.69
CA ARG A 417 3.81 41.07 -15.05
C ARG A 417 2.63 40.62 -15.91
N GLY A 418 2.22 39.37 -15.78
CA GLY A 418 1.02 38.85 -16.43
C GLY A 418 -0.25 39.49 -15.90
N VAL A 419 -0.37 39.74 -14.59
CA VAL A 419 -1.53 40.42 -13.98
C VAL A 419 -1.62 41.85 -14.52
N ILE A 420 -0.50 42.58 -14.55
CA ILE A 420 -0.42 43.94 -15.11
C ILE A 420 -0.96 43.98 -16.53
N ARG A 421 -0.41 43.13 -17.42
CA ARG A 421 -0.83 43.05 -18.83
C ARG A 421 -2.32 42.75 -18.97
N ARG A 422 -2.86 41.84 -18.16
CA ARG A 422 -4.31 41.52 -18.16
C ARG A 422 -5.14 42.72 -17.72
N MET A 423 -4.75 43.40 -16.64
CA MET A 423 -5.47 44.59 -16.17
C MET A 423 -5.48 45.70 -17.22
N GLU A 424 -4.36 45.94 -17.91
CA GLU A 424 -4.26 46.96 -18.96
C GLU A 424 -5.17 46.64 -20.14
N ARG A 425 -5.21 45.37 -20.58
CA ARG A 425 -6.18 44.94 -21.61
C ARG A 425 -7.63 45.15 -21.18
N LEU A 426 -7.99 44.71 -19.98
CA LEU A 426 -9.36 44.85 -19.48
C LEU A 426 -9.78 46.31 -19.32
N LYS A 427 -8.86 47.22 -18.97
CA LYS A 427 -9.13 48.66 -18.89
C LYS A 427 -9.33 49.30 -20.26
N ALA A 428 -8.54 48.88 -21.24
CA ALA A 428 -8.58 49.40 -22.60
C ALA A 428 -9.85 48.94 -23.35
N ASP A 429 -10.36 47.76 -23.01
CA ASP A 429 -11.55 47.19 -23.62
C ASP A 429 -12.81 48.05 -23.35
N PRO A 430 -13.49 48.57 -24.39
CA PRO A 430 -14.74 49.31 -24.24
C PRO A 430 -15.85 48.50 -23.58
N GLU A 431 -15.86 47.17 -23.74
CA GLU A 431 -16.85 46.26 -23.16
C GLU A 431 -16.90 46.41 -21.61
N PHE A 432 -15.75 46.65 -20.99
CA PHE A 432 -15.62 46.72 -19.53
C PHE A 432 -15.46 48.16 -19.00
N ALA A 433 -15.89 49.16 -19.79
CA ALA A 433 -15.79 50.57 -19.42
C ALA A 433 -16.44 50.88 -18.06
N CYS A 434 -17.55 50.20 -17.73
CA CYS A 434 -18.25 50.34 -16.44
C CYS A 434 -17.40 49.98 -15.21
N PHE A 435 -16.32 49.22 -15.37
CA PHE A 435 -15.40 48.84 -14.28
C PHE A 435 -14.13 49.67 -14.23
N ARG A 436 -13.94 50.67 -15.11
CA ARG A 436 -12.72 51.50 -15.15
C ARG A 436 -12.47 52.22 -13.82
N ASP A 437 -13.54 52.67 -13.18
CA ASP A 437 -13.52 53.32 -11.86
C ASP A 437 -13.56 52.33 -10.70
N SER A 438 -13.55 51.03 -10.99
CA SER A 438 -13.47 49.94 -10.00
C SER A 438 -12.21 49.07 -10.20
N PRO A 439 -11.00 49.61 -9.94
CA PRO A 439 -9.74 48.89 -10.15
C PRO A 439 -9.64 47.55 -9.41
N SER A 440 -10.36 47.41 -8.28
CA SER A 440 -10.43 46.19 -7.47
C SER A 440 -11.12 45.03 -8.20
N VAL A 441 -12.16 45.31 -9.00
CA VAL A 441 -12.90 44.29 -9.77
C VAL A 441 -12.05 43.78 -10.92
N LEU A 442 -11.39 44.69 -11.65
CA LEU A 442 -10.47 44.36 -12.72
C LEU A 442 -9.26 43.57 -12.20
N LEU A 443 -8.73 43.95 -11.03
CA LEU A 443 -7.65 43.23 -10.37
C LEU A 443 -8.09 41.82 -9.95
N ALA A 444 -9.30 41.67 -9.38
CA ALA A 444 -9.84 40.37 -8.99
C ALA A 444 -10.03 39.45 -10.21
N ALA A 445 -10.54 39.97 -11.32
CA ALA A 445 -10.66 39.25 -12.59
C ALA A 445 -9.29 38.81 -13.11
N ALA A 446 -8.35 39.76 -13.19
CA ALA A 446 -7.00 39.50 -13.66
C ALA A 446 -6.30 38.46 -12.79
N VAL A 447 -6.37 38.53 -11.46
CA VAL A 447 -5.66 37.61 -10.57
C VAL A 447 -6.35 36.24 -10.43
N GLY A 448 -7.68 36.23 -10.38
CA GLY A 448 -8.48 35.04 -10.12
C GLY A 448 -8.75 34.17 -11.34
N TYR A 449 -8.82 34.76 -12.54
CA TYR A 449 -9.24 34.10 -13.77
C TYR A 449 -8.22 34.33 -14.89
N PRO A 450 -6.99 33.78 -14.77
CA PRO A 450 -5.92 34.01 -15.74
C PRO A 450 -6.26 33.60 -17.17
N SER A 451 -7.05 32.55 -17.35
CA SER A 451 -7.40 31.99 -18.65
C SER A 451 -8.57 32.71 -19.33
N ASP A 452 -9.50 33.28 -18.56
CA ASP A 452 -10.67 33.99 -19.08
C ASP A 452 -11.16 35.07 -18.08
N PRO A 453 -10.42 36.19 -17.95
CA PRO A 453 -10.83 37.28 -17.06
C PRO A 453 -12.04 38.06 -17.62
N ALA A 454 -12.22 38.09 -18.94
CA ALA A 454 -13.33 38.75 -19.62
C ALA A 454 -14.67 38.06 -19.32
N GLY A 455 -14.73 36.72 -19.42
CA GLY A 455 -15.93 35.96 -19.08
C GLY A 455 -16.34 36.10 -17.62
N TYR A 456 -15.39 36.28 -16.69
CA TYR A 456 -15.71 36.64 -15.31
C TYR A 456 -16.40 38.01 -15.20
N LEU A 457 -15.88 39.03 -15.88
CA LEU A 457 -16.48 40.36 -15.88
C LEU A 457 -17.86 40.37 -16.53
N ARG A 458 -18.07 39.63 -17.63
CA ARG A 458 -19.39 39.48 -18.28
C ARG A 458 -20.46 38.95 -17.32
N ARG A 459 -20.14 37.88 -16.59
CA ARG A 459 -21.05 37.33 -15.55
C ARG A 459 -21.35 38.36 -14.46
N ARG A 460 -20.39 39.22 -14.14
CA ARG A 460 -20.55 40.27 -13.15
C ARG A 460 -21.35 41.48 -13.65
N MET A 461 -21.30 41.79 -14.94
CA MET A 461 -22.18 42.82 -15.55
C MET A 461 -23.64 42.35 -15.58
N GLY A 462 -23.87 41.08 -15.94
CA GLY A 462 -25.22 40.50 -15.96
C GLY A 462 -25.90 40.38 -14.60
N THR A 463 -25.16 40.54 -13.50
CA THR A 463 -25.70 40.59 -12.12
C THR A 463 -25.90 42.02 -11.60
N ILE A 464 -25.45 43.04 -12.34
CA ILE A 464 -25.63 44.47 -12.01
C ILE A 464 -26.87 45.06 -12.73
N THR A 465 -27.38 44.36 -13.75
CA THR A 465 -28.53 44.77 -14.59
C THR A 465 -29.87 44.15 -14.18
N THR A 466 -29.89 43.43 -13.06
CA THR A 466 -31.07 42.90 -12.35
C THR A 466 -31.04 43.41 -10.93
#